data_AF-A0A0M9CHD1-F1
#
_entry.id   AF-A0A0M9CHD1-F1
#
_cell.length_a   1.000
_cell.length_b   1.000
_cell.length_c   1.000
_cell.angle_alpha   90.00
_cell.angle_beta   90.00
_cell.angle_gamma   90.00
#
_symmetry.space_group_name_H-M   'P 1'
#
loop_
_entity.id
_entity.type
_entity.pdbx_description
1 polymer ?
#
loop_
_entity_poly.entity_id
_entity_poly.type
_entity_poly.pdbx_seq_one_letter_code
_entity_poly.pdbx_strand_id
1 'polypeptide(L)'
;MFLRFVNLADIKVYLLRKFTWLFIFSLILFSCKKEKLVFSAFELNKNLSCNDLYDNGFKRTFGSDVFMIGKIMNDTTVHFQISEPIVKNEIHSDDFYEEIRIENDTLKKESIYDEYLKKDALELNDSIYQLVWQNIKKQKKGICREGVIIWKNFMIELDKSEIKKYRQTIDISKYKILEIENPSSYDLDSFKVLNLKKKDTFYCSIYKQNQKYYMSSTISLR
;
A
#
# COMPACT_ATOMS: atom_id res chain seq x y z
N MET A 1 -4.43 -66.13 31.34
CA MET A 1 -5.29 -64.95 31.13
C MET A 1 -4.79 -63.84 32.05
N PHE A 2 -3.79 -63.06 31.62
CA PHE A 2 -3.24 -61.95 32.42
C PHE A 2 -3.91 -60.66 31.98
N LEU A 3 -4.91 -60.20 32.74
CA LEU A 3 -5.46 -58.86 32.61
C LEU A 3 -4.42 -57.85 33.14
N ARG A 4 -3.74 -57.16 32.23
CA ARG A 4 -2.94 -55.97 32.58
C ARG A 4 -3.91 -54.87 33.02
N PHE A 5 -3.92 -54.57 34.32
CA PHE A 5 -4.54 -53.37 34.85
C PHE A 5 -3.75 -52.15 34.33
N VAL A 6 -4.28 -51.49 33.30
CA VAL A 6 -3.78 -50.19 32.87
C VAL A 6 -4.13 -49.20 33.98
N ASN A 7 -3.10 -48.59 34.55
CA ASN A 7 -3.24 -47.70 35.69
C ASN A 7 -4.03 -46.45 35.25
N LEU A 8 -5.15 -46.16 35.91
CA LEU A 8 -6.02 -45.01 35.57
C LEU A 8 -5.27 -43.66 35.61
N ALA A 9 -4.19 -43.59 36.39
CA ALA A 9 -3.31 -42.43 36.45
C ALA A 9 -2.59 -42.16 35.11
N ASP A 10 -2.10 -43.22 34.44
CA ASP A 10 -1.36 -43.08 33.18
C ASP A 10 -2.28 -42.64 32.03
N ILE A 11 -3.54 -43.09 32.05
CA ILE A 11 -4.57 -42.67 31.09
C ILE A 11 -4.89 -41.17 31.26
N LYS A 12 -4.99 -40.68 32.51
CA LYS A 12 -5.22 -39.25 32.79
C LYS A 12 -4.05 -38.37 32.34
N VAL A 13 -2.81 -38.79 32.59
CA VAL A 13 -1.61 -38.06 32.16
C VAL A 13 -1.52 -38.00 30.63
N TYR A 14 -1.83 -39.11 29.96
CA TYR A 14 -1.84 -39.17 28.49
C TYR A 14 -2.92 -38.27 27.87
N LEU A 15 -4.14 -38.27 28.42
CA LEU A 15 -5.24 -37.41 27.98
C LEU A 15 -4.92 -35.92 28.21
N LEU A 16 -4.37 -35.57 29.37
CA LEU A 16 -4.00 -34.20 29.69
C LEU A 16 -2.94 -33.69 28.69
N ARG A 17 -1.91 -34.49 28.41
CA ARG A 17 -0.84 -34.13 27.47
C ARG A 17 -1.35 -33.96 26.04
N LYS A 18 -2.28 -34.81 25.57
CA LYS A 18 -2.94 -34.64 24.26
C LYS A 18 -3.77 -33.36 24.22
N PHE A 19 -4.49 -33.04 25.28
CA PHE A 19 -5.30 -31.82 25.36
C PHE A 19 -4.43 -30.56 25.35
N THR A 20 -3.29 -30.57 26.05
CA THR A 20 -2.32 -29.45 26.00
C THR A 20 -1.77 -29.24 24.60
N TRP A 21 -1.43 -30.30 23.87
CA TRP A 21 -0.95 -30.20 22.49
C TRP A 21 -2.01 -29.66 21.53
N LEU A 22 -3.27 -30.11 21.66
CA LEU A 22 -4.39 -29.58 20.87
C LEU A 22 -4.65 -28.10 21.17
N PHE A 23 -4.54 -27.69 22.44
CA PHE A 23 -4.72 -26.30 22.84
C PHE A 23 -3.59 -25.39 22.33
N ILE A 24 -2.32 -25.85 22.42
CA ILE A 24 -1.17 -25.13 21.86
C ILE A 24 -1.30 -25.02 20.33
N PHE A 25 -1.67 -26.10 19.64
CA PHE A 25 -1.88 -26.08 18.19
C PHE A 25 -3.02 -25.15 17.79
N SER A 26 -4.11 -25.13 18.56
CA SER A 26 -5.21 -24.18 18.38
C SER A 26 -4.76 -22.74 18.55
N LEU A 27 -4.01 -22.41 19.61
CA LEU A 27 -3.48 -21.07 19.84
C LEU A 27 -2.52 -20.62 18.72
N ILE A 28 -1.68 -21.52 18.20
CA ILE A 28 -0.79 -21.22 17.07
C ILE A 28 -1.60 -20.92 15.80
N LEU A 29 -2.66 -21.69 15.52
CA LEU A 29 -3.52 -21.47 14.36
C LEU A 29 -4.34 -20.18 14.44
N PHE A 30 -4.73 -19.75 15.64
CA PHE A 30 -5.49 -18.50 15.84
C PHE A 30 -4.59 -17.25 15.96
N SER A 31 -3.28 -17.40 16.17
CA SER A 31 -2.36 -16.27 16.33
C SER A 31 -2.00 -15.55 15.02
N CYS A 32 -2.33 -16.11 13.84
CA CYS A 32 -1.97 -15.55 12.54
C CYS A 32 -3.12 -14.83 11.83
N LYS A 33 -4.00 -14.15 12.57
CA LYS A 33 -4.98 -13.26 11.94
C LYS A 33 -4.25 -12.01 11.46
N LYS A 34 -3.84 -11.98 10.17
CA LYS A 34 -3.28 -10.77 9.55
C LYS A 34 -4.27 -9.62 9.78
N GLU A 35 -3.81 -8.51 10.35
CA GLU A 35 -4.64 -7.33 10.53
C GLU A 35 -5.20 -6.89 9.18
N LYS A 36 -6.50 -6.59 9.14
CA LYS A 36 -7.12 -6.05 7.94
C LYS A 36 -6.50 -4.68 7.65
N LEU A 37 -6.01 -4.49 6.43
CA LEU A 37 -5.47 -3.20 6.04
C LEU A 37 -6.56 -2.14 6.04
N VAL A 38 -6.31 -1.04 6.75
CA VAL A 38 -7.20 0.12 6.80
C VAL A 38 -6.65 1.20 5.89
N PHE A 39 -7.38 1.50 4.82
CA PHE A 39 -7.05 2.55 3.87
C PHE A 39 -8.01 3.72 4.07
N SER A 40 -7.75 4.53 5.10
CA SER A 40 -8.47 5.76 5.41
C SER A 40 -7.59 6.97 5.15
N ALA A 41 -8.20 8.13 4.86
CA ALA A 41 -7.50 9.39 4.65
C ALA A 41 -6.63 9.80 5.85
N PHE A 42 -7.06 9.49 7.08
CA PHE A 42 -6.43 9.99 8.32
C PHE A 42 -6.03 8.86 9.29
N GLU A 43 -5.87 7.65 8.76
CA GLU A 43 -5.33 6.52 9.51
C GLU A 43 -4.17 5.88 8.77
N LEU A 44 -3.23 5.35 9.53
CA LEU A 44 -2.08 4.65 9.00
C LEU A 44 -1.73 3.46 9.90
N ASN A 45 -1.51 2.31 9.27
CA ASN A 45 -0.85 1.20 9.94
C ASN A 45 0.67 1.34 9.76
N LYS A 46 1.39 1.70 10.83
CA LYS A 46 2.86 1.84 10.81
C LYS A 46 3.60 0.50 10.73
N ASN A 47 2.92 -0.60 11.00
CA ASN A 47 3.47 -1.96 10.87
C ASN A 47 3.30 -2.53 9.46
N LEU A 48 2.78 -1.72 8.52
CA LEU A 48 2.56 -2.15 7.15
C LEU A 48 3.88 -2.37 6.43
N SER A 49 4.08 -3.57 5.88
CA SER A 49 5.25 -3.86 5.04
C SER A 49 4.94 -3.68 3.56
N CYS A 50 5.99 -3.51 2.75
CA CYS A 50 5.89 -3.55 1.29
C CYS A 50 5.26 -4.88 0.80
N ASN A 51 5.54 -6.00 1.48
CA ASN A 51 4.95 -7.29 1.15
C ASN A 51 3.44 -7.32 1.38
N ASP A 52 2.96 -6.68 2.45
CA ASP A 52 1.52 -6.60 2.74
C ASP A 52 0.78 -5.81 1.68
N LEU A 53 1.38 -4.76 1.12
CA LEU A 53 0.80 -3.99 0.02
C LEU A 53 0.56 -4.89 -1.20
N TYR A 54 1.59 -5.62 -1.66
CA TYR A 54 1.47 -6.53 -2.80
C TYR A 54 0.48 -7.68 -2.54
N ASP A 55 0.49 -8.24 -1.33
CA ASP A 55 -0.48 -9.28 -0.93
C ASP A 55 -1.94 -8.78 -0.97
N ASN A 56 -2.14 -7.45 -0.90
CA ASN A 56 -3.43 -6.79 -1.01
C ASN A 56 -3.69 -6.17 -2.38
N GLY A 57 -2.94 -6.58 -3.41
CA GLY A 57 -3.16 -6.20 -4.80
C GLY A 57 -2.69 -4.79 -5.17
N PHE A 58 -1.83 -4.18 -4.35
CA PHE A 58 -1.12 -2.96 -4.75
C PHE A 58 -0.05 -3.30 -5.80
N LYS A 59 0.25 -2.34 -6.66
CA LYS A 59 1.18 -2.49 -7.78
C LYS A 59 2.15 -1.31 -7.79
N ARG A 60 3.35 -1.51 -8.34
CA ARG A 60 4.29 -0.40 -8.55
C ARG A 60 3.67 0.63 -9.48
N THR A 61 3.83 1.91 -9.14
CA THR A 61 3.58 3.03 -10.03
C THR A 61 4.90 3.37 -10.72
N PHE A 62 4.91 3.35 -12.06
CA PHE A 62 6.09 3.66 -12.86
C PHE A 62 6.06 5.11 -13.35
N GLY A 63 7.21 5.63 -13.79
CA GLY A 63 7.35 7.03 -14.23
C GLY A 63 7.54 8.04 -13.09
N SER A 64 7.77 7.55 -11.86
CA SER A 64 8.21 8.35 -10.72
C SER A 64 9.69 8.14 -10.45
N ASP A 65 10.35 9.20 -10.01
CA ASP A 65 11.72 9.24 -9.50
C ASP A 65 11.90 8.51 -8.15
N VAL A 66 10.81 8.02 -7.56
CA VAL A 66 10.82 7.25 -6.31
C VAL A 66 10.06 5.94 -6.47
N PHE A 67 10.36 4.95 -5.62
CA PHE A 67 9.60 3.70 -5.60
C PHE A 67 8.23 3.92 -4.97
N MET A 68 7.22 4.16 -5.82
CA MET A 68 5.83 4.20 -5.39
C MET A 68 5.12 2.88 -5.67
N ILE A 69 4.26 2.49 -4.73
CA ILE A 69 3.33 1.37 -4.87
C ILE A 69 1.94 1.92 -4.57
N GLY A 70 0.99 1.73 -5.49
CA GLY A 70 -0.35 2.25 -5.36
C GLY A 70 -1.46 1.25 -5.64
N LYS A 71 -2.70 1.69 -5.40
CA LYS A 71 -3.92 0.97 -5.74
C LYS A 71 -5.08 1.95 -5.92
N ILE A 72 -5.92 1.68 -6.91
CA ILE A 72 -7.20 2.36 -7.12
C ILE A 72 -8.33 1.50 -6.54
N MET A 73 -9.23 2.13 -5.80
CA MET A 73 -10.38 1.55 -5.12
C MET A 73 -11.57 2.48 -5.35
N ASN A 74 -12.33 2.24 -6.43
CA ASN A 74 -13.40 3.12 -6.89
C ASN A 74 -12.90 4.54 -7.20
N ASP A 75 -13.34 5.53 -6.43
CA ASP A 75 -12.97 6.95 -6.50
C ASP A 75 -11.69 7.29 -5.72
N THR A 76 -11.10 6.30 -5.06
CA THR A 76 -10.00 6.48 -4.13
C THR A 76 -8.73 5.88 -4.69
N THR A 77 -7.66 6.66 -4.73
CA THR A 77 -6.30 6.19 -5.05
C THR A 77 -5.43 6.30 -3.81
N VAL A 78 -4.68 5.25 -3.50
CA VAL A 78 -3.72 5.26 -2.38
C VAL A 78 -2.35 4.91 -2.90
N HIS A 79 -1.36 5.76 -2.61
CA HIS A 79 0.04 5.53 -2.90
C HIS A 79 0.85 5.41 -1.61
N PHE A 80 1.88 4.58 -1.66
CA PHE A 80 2.91 4.46 -0.65
C PHE A 80 4.27 4.63 -1.33
N GLN A 81 5.13 5.45 -0.74
CA GLN A 81 6.53 5.49 -1.14
C GLN A 81 7.32 4.52 -0.28
N ILE A 82 8.13 3.72 -0.93
CA ILE A 82 9.06 2.78 -0.33
C ILE A 82 10.45 3.42 -0.36
N SER A 83 11.17 3.41 0.76
CA SER A 83 12.57 3.82 0.78
C SER A 83 13.36 2.95 -0.18
N GLU A 84 14.27 3.57 -0.93
CA GLU A 84 15.22 2.78 -1.70
C GLU A 84 16.01 1.87 -0.73
N PRO A 85 16.18 0.58 -1.05
CA PRO A 85 17.10 -0.26 -0.30
C PRO A 85 18.50 0.38 -0.38
N ILE A 86 19.12 0.67 0.77
CA ILE A 86 20.52 1.10 0.79
C ILE A 86 21.36 -0.14 0.50
N VAL A 87 21.47 -0.49 -0.78
CA VAL A 87 22.31 -1.60 -1.21
C VAL A 87 23.76 -1.20 -0.92
N LYS A 88 24.29 -1.64 0.22
CA LYS A 88 25.62 -1.26 0.68
C LYS A 88 26.77 -1.78 -0.18
N ASN A 89 26.52 -2.61 -1.19
CA ASN A 89 27.53 -3.07 -2.13
C ASN A 89 26.92 -3.31 -3.52
N GLU A 90 27.44 -2.59 -4.51
CA GLU A 90 27.55 -2.97 -5.93
C GLU A 90 26.49 -3.94 -6.45
N ILE A 91 25.29 -3.43 -6.71
CA ILE A 91 24.48 -3.95 -7.82
C ILE A 91 24.52 -2.83 -8.84
N HIS A 92 25.32 -3.03 -9.89
CA HIS A 92 25.28 -2.20 -11.08
C HIS A 92 23.81 -2.03 -11.48
N SER A 93 23.38 -0.78 -11.66
CA SER A 93 22.04 -0.42 -12.14
C SER A 93 21.64 -1.14 -13.44
N ASP A 94 22.62 -1.74 -14.11
CA ASP A 94 22.53 -2.38 -15.42
C ASP A 94 21.73 -3.70 -15.38
N ASP A 95 21.61 -4.37 -14.24
CA ASP A 95 20.84 -5.65 -14.14
C ASP A 95 19.31 -5.46 -14.17
N PHE A 96 18.80 -4.23 -14.05
CA PHE A 96 17.37 -3.93 -14.18
C PHE A 96 16.98 -3.40 -15.57
N TYR A 97 17.97 -3.00 -16.38
CA TYR A 97 17.81 -2.55 -17.75
C TYR A 97 18.47 -3.57 -18.68
N GLU A 98 17.82 -4.72 -18.92
CA GLU A 98 18.04 -5.37 -20.20
C GLU A 98 17.59 -4.37 -21.27
N GLU A 99 18.55 -3.71 -21.91
CA GLU A 99 18.34 -2.80 -23.04
C GLU A 99 17.48 -3.52 -24.09
N ILE A 100 16.20 -3.16 -24.15
CA ILE A 100 15.41 -3.38 -25.35
C ILE A 100 16.02 -2.44 -26.39
N ARG A 101 16.95 -2.95 -27.20
CA ARG A 101 17.44 -2.26 -28.41
C ARG A 101 16.26 -2.10 -29.36
N ILE A 102 15.63 -0.93 -29.33
CA ILE A 102 14.63 -0.55 -30.32
C ILE A 102 15.41 -0.13 -31.56
N GLU A 103 15.43 -1.02 -32.55
CA GLU A 103 15.97 -0.77 -33.88
C GLU A 103 15.17 0.38 -34.51
N ASN A 104 15.88 1.41 -34.98
CA ASN A 104 15.29 2.59 -35.60
C ASN A 104 14.56 2.20 -36.88
N ASP A 105 13.24 2.01 -36.81
CA ASP A 105 12.40 1.90 -37.99
C ASP A 105 11.58 3.19 -38.19
N THR A 106 12.00 3.92 -39.22
CA THR A 106 11.36 5.12 -39.77
C THR A 106 10.01 4.77 -40.38
N LEU A 107 8.97 4.75 -39.54
CA LEU A 107 7.57 5.06 -39.86
C LEU A 107 6.82 4.92 -38.55
N LYS A 108 6.41 6.05 -37.93
CA LYS A 108 5.66 6.05 -36.67
C LYS A 108 4.23 5.57 -36.93
N LYS A 109 4.06 4.28 -37.23
CA LYS A 109 2.80 3.57 -37.05
C LYS A 109 2.50 3.66 -35.56
N GLU A 110 1.36 4.25 -35.19
CA GLU A 110 0.87 4.15 -33.82
C GLU A 110 0.92 2.67 -33.44
N SER A 111 1.77 2.36 -32.46
CA SER A 111 1.93 0.98 -32.05
C SER A 111 0.65 0.59 -31.33
N ILE A 112 0.27 -0.69 -31.39
CA ILE A 112 -0.84 -1.20 -30.58
C ILE A 112 -0.63 -0.95 -29.07
N TYR A 113 0.56 -0.52 -28.65
CA TYR A 113 0.97 -0.17 -27.28
C TYR A 113 0.74 1.31 -26.92
N ASP A 114 0.38 2.18 -27.87
CA ASP A 114 0.27 3.62 -27.60
C ASP A 114 -1.04 3.98 -26.87
N GLU A 115 -2.11 3.21 -27.07
CA GLU A 115 -3.36 3.32 -26.28
C GLU A 115 -3.12 2.97 -24.80
N TYR A 116 -2.19 2.05 -24.58
CA TYR A 116 -1.85 1.48 -23.30
C TYR A 116 -1.03 2.47 -22.44
N LEU A 117 -0.09 3.18 -23.05
CA LEU A 117 0.63 4.29 -22.39
C LEU A 117 -0.28 5.44 -21.93
N LYS A 118 -1.54 5.50 -22.37
CA LYS A 118 -2.52 6.52 -21.96
C LYS A 118 -3.31 6.12 -20.71
N LYS A 119 -3.22 4.88 -20.23
CA LYS A 119 -3.95 4.37 -19.06
C LYS A 119 -3.08 4.42 -17.80
N ASP A 120 -3.72 4.62 -16.65
CA ASP A 120 -3.00 4.59 -15.37
C ASP A 120 -2.48 3.18 -15.09
N ALA A 121 -1.20 3.08 -14.68
CA ALA A 121 -0.55 1.82 -14.36
C ALA A 121 -1.33 0.95 -13.36
N LEU A 122 -2.12 1.57 -12.48
CA LEU A 122 -2.90 0.90 -11.45
C LEU A 122 -4.19 0.25 -11.97
N GLU A 123 -4.74 0.70 -13.09
CA GLU A 123 -6.00 0.21 -13.68
C GLU A 123 -5.82 -1.03 -14.56
N LEU A 124 -4.59 -1.37 -14.90
CA LEU A 124 -4.27 -2.37 -15.92
C LEU A 124 -4.23 -3.80 -15.36
N ASN A 125 -4.84 -4.75 -16.06
CA ASN A 125 -5.05 -6.14 -15.60
C ASN A 125 -4.51 -7.23 -16.55
N ASP A 126 -3.89 -6.89 -17.67
CA ASP A 126 -3.55 -7.80 -18.77
C ASP A 126 -2.06 -8.22 -18.83
N SER A 127 -1.81 -9.29 -19.58
CA SER A 127 -0.50 -9.98 -19.65
C SER A 127 0.60 -9.17 -20.34
N ILE A 128 0.23 -8.29 -21.27
CA ILE A 128 1.19 -7.54 -22.09
C ILE A 128 2.01 -6.56 -21.26
N TYR A 129 1.44 -6.05 -20.17
CA TYR A 129 2.15 -5.20 -19.23
C TYR A 129 2.89 -5.96 -18.16
N GLN A 130 2.62 -7.24 -17.94
CA GLN A 130 3.56 -8.06 -17.18
C GLN A 130 4.90 -8.18 -17.91
N LEU A 131 4.92 -7.98 -19.23
CA LEU A 131 6.14 -7.83 -20.01
C LEU A 131 6.78 -6.46 -19.77
N VAL A 132 6.03 -5.36 -19.94
CA VAL A 132 6.55 -3.97 -19.78
C VAL A 132 6.99 -3.67 -18.35
N TRP A 133 6.18 -4.05 -17.38
CA TRP A 133 6.30 -3.65 -15.97
C TRP A 133 6.73 -4.80 -15.05
N GLN A 134 7.08 -5.95 -15.62
CA GLN A 134 7.42 -7.20 -14.93
C GLN A 134 6.25 -7.79 -14.10
N ASN A 135 6.26 -9.10 -13.90
CA ASN A 135 5.28 -9.78 -13.04
C ASN A 135 5.39 -9.28 -11.58
N ILE A 136 4.24 -9.12 -10.91
CA ILE A 136 4.11 -8.75 -9.48
C ILE A 136 5.08 -9.50 -8.57
N LYS A 137 5.30 -10.81 -8.77
CA LYS A 137 6.26 -11.60 -7.97
C LYS A 137 7.70 -11.08 -8.09
N LYS A 138 8.11 -10.69 -9.30
CA LYS A 138 9.44 -10.10 -9.55
C LYS A 138 9.54 -8.70 -8.93
N GLN A 139 8.53 -7.86 -9.14
CA GLN A 139 8.47 -6.52 -8.54
C GLN A 139 8.58 -6.60 -7.00
N LYS A 140 7.76 -7.45 -6.38
CA LYS A 140 7.77 -7.70 -4.92
C LYS A 140 9.16 -8.12 -4.44
N LYS A 141 9.82 -9.05 -5.14
CA LYS A 141 11.16 -9.53 -4.77
C LYS A 141 12.23 -8.43 -4.91
N GLY A 142 12.14 -7.58 -5.93
CA GLY A 142 13.13 -6.51 -6.17
C GLY A 142 12.99 -5.35 -5.20
N ILE A 143 11.77 -4.93 -4.91
CA ILE A 143 11.49 -3.67 -4.18
C ILE A 143 11.36 -3.92 -2.67
N CYS A 144 10.70 -5.01 -2.26
CA CYS A 144 10.35 -5.23 -0.86
C CYS A 144 11.45 -5.90 -0.03
N ARG A 145 12.66 -6.11 -0.56
CA ARG A 145 13.74 -6.81 0.16
C ARG A 145 14.19 -6.07 1.42
N GLU A 146 14.34 -4.74 1.33
CA GLU A 146 14.75 -3.88 2.45
C GLU A 146 13.95 -2.57 2.52
N GLY A 147 12.96 -2.42 1.64
CA GLY A 147 12.16 -1.21 1.53
C GLY A 147 11.23 -1.01 2.73
N VAL A 148 11.31 0.16 3.35
CA VAL A 148 10.41 0.61 4.42
C VAL A 148 9.44 1.63 3.84
N ILE A 149 8.19 1.61 4.30
CA ILE A 149 7.21 2.62 3.91
C ILE A 149 7.59 3.93 4.59
N ILE A 150 7.94 4.94 3.80
CA ILE A 150 8.37 6.25 4.31
C ILE A 150 7.33 7.35 4.09
N TRP A 151 6.33 7.09 3.27
CA TRP A 151 5.31 8.06 2.94
C TRP A 151 4.04 7.37 2.48
N LYS A 152 2.90 7.97 2.80
CA LYS A 152 1.59 7.57 2.29
C LYS A 152 0.89 8.80 1.73
N ASN A 153 0.19 8.59 0.62
CA ASN A 153 -0.81 9.50 0.12
C ASN A 153 -2.13 8.77 -0.14
N PHE A 154 -3.20 9.40 0.31
CA PHE A 154 -4.57 9.00 0.05
C PHE A 154 -5.20 10.12 -0.77
N MET A 155 -5.81 9.78 -1.90
CA MET A 155 -6.48 10.71 -2.78
C MET A 155 -7.88 10.19 -3.06
N ILE A 156 -8.88 11.05 -2.96
CA ILE A 156 -10.27 10.74 -3.36
C ILE A 156 -10.74 11.80 -4.35
N GLU A 157 -11.42 11.35 -5.40
CA GLU A 157 -12.13 12.24 -6.32
C GLU A 157 -13.36 12.83 -5.61
N LEU A 158 -13.53 14.14 -5.72
CA LEU A 158 -14.65 14.87 -5.12
C LEU A 158 -15.56 15.44 -6.19
N ASP A 159 -16.85 15.48 -5.88
CA ASP A 159 -17.78 16.30 -6.65
C ASP A 159 -17.51 17.78 -6.42
N LYS A 160 -17.79 18.61 -7.42
CA LYS A 160 -17.60 20.07 -7.34
C LYS A 160 -18.36 20.70 -6.16
N SER A 161 -19.50 20.14 -5.80
CA SER A 161 -20.34 20.57 -4.66
C SER A 161 -19.71 20.28 -3.30
N GLU A 162 -18.80 19.30 -3.22
CA GLU A 162 -18.19 18.82 -1.98
C GLU A 162 -16.93 19.62 -1.61
N ILE A 163 -16.20 20.16 -2.59
CA ILE A 163 -14.92 20.88 -2.41
C ILE A 163 -14.93 21.82 -1.19
N LYS A 164 -15.93 22.71 -1.11
CA LYS A 164 -16.01 23.75 -0.07
C LYS A 164 -16.49 23.23 1.29
N LYS A 165 -17.06 22.03 1.33
CA LYS A 165 -17.68 21.44 2.53
C LYS A 165 -16.91 20.24 3.05
N TYR A 166 -15.99 19.67 2.27
CA TYR A 166 -15.26 18.46 2.64
C TYR A 166 -14.59 18.60 4.01
N ARG A 167 -13.95 19.74 4.28
CA ARG A 167 -13.34 20.00 5.59
C ARG A 167 -14.34 19.85 6.76
N GLN A 168 -15.60 20.20 6.55
CA GLN A 168 -16.67 20.11 7.56
C GLN A 168 -17.21 18.68 7.75
N THR A 169 -16.93 17.75 6.84
CA THR A 169 -17.33 16.35 6.97
C THR A 169 -16.37 15.54 7.84
N ILE A 170 -15.22 16.12 8.21
CA ILE A 170 -14.23 15.49 9.07
C ILE A 170 -14.78 15.34 10.49
N ASP A 171 -14.74 14.12 11.01
CA ASP A 171 -15.19 13.78 12.37
C ASP A 171 -14.29 14.41 13.45
N ILE A 172 -14.71 15.58 13.94
CA ILE A 172 -13.97 16.35 14.95
C ILE A 172 -13.84 15.65 16.31
N SER A 173 -14.62 14.58 16.55
CA SER A 173 -14.45 13.77 17.77
C SER A 173 -13.19 12.89 17.71
N LYS A 174 -12.72 12.56 16.50
CA LYS A 174 -11.53 11.73 16.25
C LYS A 174 -10.34 12.55 15.77
N TYR A 175 -10.60 13.69 15.15
CA TYR A 175 -9.59 14.48 14.46
C TYR A 175 -9.64 15.95 14.87
N LYS A 176 -8.49 16.61 14.84
CA LYS A 176 -8.39 18.07 14.97
C LYS A 176 -7.88 18.64 13.67
N ILE A 177 -8.62 19.60 13.10
CA ILE A 177 -8.20 20.36 11.92
C ILE A 177 -7.27 21.48 12.40
N LEU A 178 -6.17 21.67 11.69
CA LEU A 178 -5.19 22.72 11.93
C LEU A 178 -5.00 23.53 10.65
N GLU A 179 -4.95 24.85 10.77
CA GLU A 179 -4.67 25.71 9.63
C GLU A 179 -3.19 25.64 9.21
N ILE A 180 -2.94 25.90 7.94
CA ILE A 180 -1.59 26.03 7.39
C ILE A 180 -1.29 27.51 7.18
N GLU A 181 -0.16 27.96 7.71
CA GLU A 181 0.36 29.30 7.40
C GLU A 181 0.92 29.29 5.97
N ASN A 182 0.47 30.24 5.15
CA ASN A 182 0.86 30.38 3.74
C ASN A 182 0.53 29.13 2.89
N PRO A 183 -0.76 28.82 2.69
CA PRO A 183 -1.15 27.71 1.81
C PRO A 183 -0.68 27.94 0.37
N SER A 184 -0.50 26.85 -0.36
CA SER A 184 -0.16 26.89 -1.79
C SER A 184 -1.26 27.61 -2.57
N SER A 185 -0.89 28.52 -3.47
CA SER A 185 -1.84 29.19 -4.36
C SER A 185 -2.42 28.26 -5.45
N TYR A 186 -1.84 27.06 -5.61
CA TYR A 186 -2.34 26.03 -6.52
C TYR A 186 -3.49 25.21 -5.92
N ASP A 187 -3.63 25.22 -4.59
CA ASP A 187 -4.67 24.47 -3.89
C ASP A 187 -5.93 25.33 -3.75
N LEU A 188 -7.09 24.69 -3.90
CA LEU A 188 -8.39 25.29 -3.58
C LEU A 188 -8.60 25.37 -2.07
N ASP A 189 -8.01 24.44 -1.32
CA ASP A 189 -7.99 24.43 0.12
C ASP A 189 -6.76 23.65 0.64
N SER A 190 -6.12 24.11 1.71
CA SER A 190 -5.02 23.38 2.36
C SER A 190 -5.15 23.45 3.88
N PHE A 191 -4.98 22.32 4.55
CA PHE A 191 -5.05 22.21 6.01
C PHE A 191 -4.27 21.00 6.50
N LYS A 192 -4.11 20.86 7.83
CA LYS A 192 -3.63 19.61 8.43
C LYS A 192 -4.72 18.97 9.26
N VAL A 193 -4.64 17.65 9.38
CA VAL A 193 -5.54 16.87 10.23
C VAL A 193 -4.70 16.08 11.22
N LEU A 194 -4.86 16.38 12.51
CA LEU A 194 -4.24 15.62 13.60
C LEU A 194 -5.20 14.52 14.07
N ASN A 195 -4.76 13.26 13.97
CA ASN A 195 -5.46 12.14 14.58
C ASN A 195 -5.30 12.20 16.11
N LEU A 196 -6.40 12.40 16.84
CA LEU A 196 -6.36 12.63 18.28
C LEU A 196 -5.88 11.40 19.08
N LYS A 197 -6.08 10.20 18.54
CA LYS A 197 -5.67 8.94 19.18
C LYS A 197 -4.23 8.56 18.87
N LYS A 198 -3.87 8.55 17.58
CA LYS A 198 -2.55 8.10 17.12
C LYS A 198 -1.48 9.20 17.13
N LYS A 199 -1.90 10.46 17.25
CA LYS A 199 -1.05 11.66 17.20
C LYS A 199 -0.34 11.87 15.86
N ASP A 200 -0.77 11.16 14.83
CA ASP A 200 -0.31 11.33 13.46
C ASP A 200 -0.93 12.60 12.86
N THR A 201 -0.12 13.38 12.16
CA THR A 201 -0.57 14.61 11.47
C THR A 201 -0.48 14.41 9.97
N PHE A 202 -1.60 14.60 9.30
CA PHE A 202 -1.74 14.51 7.85
C PHE A 202 -1.78 15.91 7.25
N TYR A 203 -1.07 16.10 6.16
CA TYR A 203 -1.16 17.31 5.34
C TYR A 203 -2.21 17.07 4.28
N CYS A 204 -3.17 17.98 4.17
CA CYS A 204 -4.30 17.83 3.29
C CYS A 204 -4.35 18.99 2.30
N SER A 205 -4.68 18.66 1.06
CA SER A 205 -4.96 19.65 0.03
C SER A 205 -6.17 19.23 -0.79
N ILE A 206 -6.94 20.21 -1.23
CA ILE A 206 -7.99 20.04 -2.22
C ILE A 206 -7.55 20.81 -3.46
N TYR A 207 -7.48 20.15 -4.60
CA TYR A 207 -7.00 20.77 -5.84
C TYR A 207 -7.77 20.27 -7.05
N LYS A 208 -7.56 20.94 -8.18
CA LYS A 208 -8.14 20.57 -9.48
C LYS A 208 -7.05 20.04 -10.40
N GLN A 209 -7.26 18.88 -10.99
CA GLN A 209 -6.37 18.30 -12.00
C GLN A 209 -7.21 17.63 -13.09
N ASN A 210 -6.87 17.85 -14.36
CA ASN A 210 -7.56 17.23 -15.50
C ASN A 210 -9.10 17.35 -15.45
N GLN A 211 -9.58 18.55 -15.07
CA GLN A 211 -11.01 18.86 -14.89
C GLN A 211 -11.73 18.16 -13.71
N LYS A 212 -11.04 17.29 -12.99
CA LYS A 212 -11.51 16.63 -11.77
C LYS A 212 -11.01 17.33 -10.53
N TYR A 213 -11.66 17.08 -9.40
CA TYR A 213 -11.29 17.64 -8.11
C TYR A 213 -10.89 16.51 -7.18
N TYR A 214 -9.84 16.75 -6.41
CA TYR A 214 -9.28 15.73 -5.53
C TYR A 214 -9.08 16.31 -4.14
N MET A 215 -9.41 15.51 -3.13
CA MET A 215 -8.83 15.69 -1.80
C MET A 215 -7.69 14.71 -1.63
N SER A 216 -6.54 15.25 -1.26
CA SER A 216 -5.33 14.51 -0.96
C SER A 216 -5.02 14.64 0.52
N SER A 217 -4.64 13.54 1.15
CA SER A 217 -4.16 13.46 2.52
C SER A 217 -2.83 12.71 2.53
N THR A 218 -1.78 13.36 3.00
CA THR A 218 -0.42 12.83 2.97
C THR A 218 0.24 12.85 4.34
N ILE A 219 1.08 11.84 4.59
CA ILE A 219 1.88 11.75 5.81
C ILE A 219 3.27 11.18 5.48
N SER A 220 4.29 11.82 6.04
CA SER A 220 5.67 11.32 6.08
C SER A 220 5.88 10.49 7.35
N LEU A 221 6.65 9.40 7.22
CA LEU A 221 6.91 8.44 8.29
C LEU A 221 8.37 8.39 8.75
N ARG A 222 9.17 9.35 8.26
CA ARG A 222 10.55 9.55 8.71
C ARG A 222 10.61 10.13 10.10
#